data_AF-A0A943FPI0-F1
#
_entry.id   AF-A0A943FPI0-F1
#
_cell.length_a   1.000
_cell.length_b   1.000
_cell.length_c   1.000
_cell.angle_alpha   90.00
_cell.angle_beta   90.00
_cell.angle_gamma   90.00
#
_symmetry.space_group_name_H-M   'P 1'
#
loop_
_entity.id
_entity.type
_entity.pdbx_description
1 polymer ?
#
loop_
_entity_poly.entity_id
_entity_poly.type
_entity_poly.pdbx_seq_one_letter_code
_entity_poly.pdbx_strand_id
1 'polypeptide(L)'
;MEPITVKYKVLDPRAKTPAYATPGSAAADLCAVLDEPLTVQPLQRVLVPTGLAIELPGAHAVALVYARSGLSIKHGLCMANGVGVVDSDYRGELKVPMVNLGAEAYTIQPGERVAQLCIAPVYTAAFVQADALDETVRGEGGFGSTGK
;
A
#
# COMPACT_ATOMS: atom_id res chain seq x y z
N MET A 1 18.15 -11.42 8.03
CA MET A 1 17.92 -10.01 8.38
C MET A 1 17.25 -10.00 9.74
N GLU A 2 17.71 -9.17 10.67
CA GLU A 2 17.00 -8.97 11.93
C GLU A 2 15.62 -8.37 11.64
N PRO A 3 14.57 -8.81 12.34
CA PRO A 3 13.23 -8.27 12.15
C PRO A 3 13.18 -6.81 12.60
N ILE A 4 12.69 -5.93 11.72
CA ILE A 4 12.38 -4.55 12.08
C ILE A 4 11.12 -4.55 12.95
N THR A 5 11.19 -3.87 14.09
CA THR A 5 10.02 -3.69 14.97
C THR A 5 9.21 -2.47 14.51
N VAL A 6 7.94 -2.68 14.16
CA VAL A 6 6.96 -1.61 13.92
C VAL A 6 5.95 -1.64 15.05
N LYS A 7 5.79 -0.51 15.76
CA LYS A 7 4.75 -0.40 16.79
C LYS A 7 3.41 -0.14 16.10
N TYR A 8 2.33 -0.63 16.69
CA TYR A 8 0.99 -0.33 16.22
C TYR A 8 0.07 0.02 17.38
N LYS A 9 -0.94 0.83 17.10
CA LYS A 9 -2.02 1.20 18.02
C LYS A 9 -3.35 0.77 17.41
N VAL A 10 -4.13 0.03 18.19
CA VAL A 10 -5.50 -0.33 17.86
C VAL A 10 -6.40 0.88 18.14
N LEU A 11 -7.11 1.34 17.11
CA LEU A 11 -8.06 2.46 17.17
C LEU A 11 -9.51 1.96 17.19
N ASP A 12 -9.77 0.79 16.59
CA ASP A 12 -11.05 0.08 16.65
C ASP A 12 -10.83 -1.35 17.15
N PRO A 13 -11.59 -1.85 18.14
CA PRO A 13 -11.39 -3.19 18.71
C PRO A 13 -11.58 -4.35 17.71
N ARG A 14 -12.20 -4.10 16.56
CA ARG A 14 -12.38 -5.09 15.48
C ARG A 14 -11.16 -5.19 14.57
N ALA A 15 -10.23 -4.25 14.66
CA ALA A 15 -9.02 -4.23 13.86
C ALA A 15 -8.22 -5.53 14.01
N LYS A 16 -7.61 -5.97 12.92
CA LYS A 16 -6.76 -7.17 12.88
C LYS A 16 -5.33 -6.74 12.74
N THR A 17 -4.49 -7.13 13.70
CA THR A 17 -3.04 -6.91 13.61
C THR A 17 -2.52 -7.46 12.28
N PRO A 18 -1.72 -6.70 11.51
CA PRO A 18 -1.23 -7.15 10.23
C PRO A 18 -0.39 -8.42 10.40
N ALA A 19 -0.63 -9.41 9.55
CA ALA A 19 0.05 -10.70 9.63
C ALA A 19 0.58 -11.14 8.25
N TYR A 20 1.76 -11.73 8.26
CA TYR A 20 2.36 -12.38 7.10
C TYR A 20 1.71 -13.75 6.89
N ALA A 21 1.22 -14.01 5.67
CA ALA A 21 0.47 -15.23 5.37
C ALA A 21 1.36 -16.49 5.38
N THR A 22 2.64 -16.36 5.04
CA THR A 22 3.64 -17.43 5.02
C THR A 22 5.01 -16.91 5.48
N PRO A 23 5.96 -17.79 5.85
CA PRO A 23 7.31 -17.38 6.24
C PRO A 23 8.09 -16.60 5.17
N GLY A 24 7.73 -16.74 3.89
CA GLY A 24 8.35 -16.02 2.77
C GLY A 24 7.54 -14.83 2.26
N SER A 25 6.46 -14.44 2.93
CA SER A 25 5.63 -13.31 2.51
C SER A 25 6.38 -11.99 2.71
N ALA A 26 6.40 -11.13 1.68
CA ALA A 26 7.04 -9.83 1.74
C ALA A 26 6.19 -8.75 2.42
N ALA A 27 4.86 -8.91 2.42
CA ALA A 27 3.92 -7.96 2.96
C ALA A 27 2.90 -8.64 3.88
N ALA A 28 2.39 -7.89 4.86
CA ALA A 28 1.39 -8.33 5.82
C ALA A 28 -0.01 -7.88 5.38
N ASP A 29 -1.02 -8.75 5.45
CA ASP A 29 -2.37 -8.41 5.02
C ASP A 29 -2.99 -7.33 5.94
N LEU A 30 -3.71 -6.37 5.34
CA LEU A 30 -4.52 -5.35 6.01
C LEU A 30 -6.01 -5.68 5.85
N CYS A 31 -6.75 -5.69 6.96
CA CYS A 31 -8.17 -6.01 6.97
C CYS A 31 -9.05 -4.75 7.05
N ALA A 32 -10.19 -4.80 6.39
CA ALA A 32 -11.22 -3.77 6.45
C ALA A 32 -11.93 -3.78 7.81
N VAL A 33 -12.10 -2.62 8.43
CA VAL A 33 -12.93 -2.43 9.62
C VAL A 33 -14.20 -1.70 9.21
N LEU A 34 -15.28 -2.43 9.01
CA LEU A 34 -16.55 -1.86 8.53
C LEU A 34 -17.67 -2.23 9.49
N ASP A 35 -18.66 -1.34 9.63
CA ASP A 35 -19.89 -1.62 10.38
C ASP A 35 -20.83 -2.55 9.60
N GLU A 36 -20.90 -2.35 8.29
CA GLU A 36 -21.71 -3.12 7.35
C GLU A 36 -20.93 -3.40 6.04
N PRO A 37 -21.32 -4.39 5.23
CA PRO A 37 -20.68 -4.65 3.94
C PRO A 37 -20.69 -3.42 3.04
N LEU A 38 -19.55 -3.11 2.41
CA LEU A 38 -19.39 -1.95 1.54
C LEU A 38 -19.34 -2.37 0.07
N THR A 39 -20.39 -2.08 -0.68
CA THR A 39 -20.42 -2.30 -2.13
C THR A 39 -19.74 -1.15 -2.87
N VAL A 40 -18.73 -1.49 -3.67
CA VAL A 40 -17.95 -0.60 -4.53
C VAL A 40 -18.37 -0.83 -5.98
N GLN A 41 -19.09 0.12 -6.55
CA GLN A 41 -19.53 0.10 -7.94
C GLN A 41 -18.36 0.24 -8.91
N PRO A 42 -18.49 -0.19 -10.18
CA PRO A 42 -17.51 0.10 -11.22
C PRO A 42 -17.11 1.59 -11.25
N LEU A 43 -15.80 1.84 -11.31
CA LEU A 43 -15.14 3.15 -11.26
C LEU A 43 -15.34 3.97 -9.97
N GLN A 44 -16.05 3.42 -8.97
CA GLN A 44 -16.19 4.05 -7.67
C GLN A 44 -14.89 3.98 -6.90
N ARG A 45 -14.60 5.06 -6.17
CA ARG A 45 -13.51 5.16 -5.20
C ARG A 45 -14.08 5.17 -3.80
N VAL A 46 -13.45 4.42 -2.90
CA VAL A 46 -13.80 4.36 -1.48
C VAL A 46 -12.54 4.45 -0.64
N LEU A 47 -12.69 4.86 0.61
CA LEU A 47 -11.61 4.87 1.59
C LEU A 47 -11.94 3.87 2.70
N VAL A 48 -11.25 2.73 2.70
CA VAL A 48 -11.53 1.62 3.60
C VAL A 48 -10.68 1.75 4.87
N PRO A 49 -11.29 1.96 6.05
CA PRO A 49 -10.55 2.01 7.32
C PRO A 49 -10.01 0.64 7.74
N THR A 50 -8.91 0.63 8.50
CA THR A 50 -8.29 -0.59 9.04
C THR A 50 -8.34 -0.65 10.57
N GLY A 51 -8.72 0.45 11.23
CA GLY A 51 -8.72 0.57 12.68
C GLY A 51 -7.32 0.52 13.32
N LEU A 52 -6.26 0.74 12.55
CA LEU A 52 -4.87 0.70 13.03
C LEU A 52 -4.13 2.00 12.73
N ALA A 53 -3.30 2.43 13.68
CA ALA A 53 -2.20 3.36 13.42
C ALA A 53 -0.87 2.63 13.64
N ILE A 54 0.19 3.07 12.97
CA ILE A 54 1.54 2.49 13.12
C ILE A 54 2.57 3.56 13.46
N GLU A 55 3.70 3.11 13.99
CA GLU A 55 4.91 3.89 14.19
C GLU A 55 6.10 3.10 13.63
N LEU A 56 6.68 3.63 12.56
CA LEU A 56 7.89 3.11 11.93
C LEU A 56 9.14 3.45 12.79
N PRO A 57 10.24 2.70 12.67
CA PRO A 57 11.44 2.88 13.49
C PRO A 57 12.18 4.21 13.25
N GLY A 58 11.86 4.96 12.19
CA GLY A 58 12.42 6.28 11.90
C GLY A 58 12.37 6.64 10.42
N ALA A 59 12.95 7.79 10.06
CA ALA A 59 12.91 8.39 8.72
C ALA A 59 13.60 7.57 7.60
N HIS A 60 14.33 6.51 7.97
CA HIS A 60 14.97 5.59 7.02
C HIS A 60 14.05 4.43 6.60
N ALA A 61 12.82 4.38 7.10
CA ALA A 61 11.83 3.36 6.79
C ALA A 61 10.54 3.99 6.24
N VAL A 62 9.90 3.27 5.32
CA VAL A 62 8.59 3.61 4.74
C VAL A 62 7.67 2.40 4.81
N ALA A 63 6.38 2.63 5.03
CA ALA A 63 5.35 1.63 4.87
C ALA A 63 4.67 1.82 3.50
N LEU A 64 4.65 0.78 2.69
CA LEU A 64 4.07 0.77 1.35
C LEU A 64 2.84 -0.13 1.34
N VAL A 65 1.68 0.45 1.01
CA VAL A 65 0.39 -0.24 0.93
C VAL A 65 0.12 -0.61 -0.52
N TYR A 66 0.07 -1.91 -0.80
CA TYR A 66 -0.15 -2.47 -2.12
C TYR A 66 -1.53 -3.13 -2.22
N ALA A 67 -2.07 -3.15 -3.45
CA ALA A 67 -3.21 -4.00 -3.78
C ALA A 67 -2.85 -5.47 -3.58
N ARG A 68 -3.85 -6.30 -3.24
CA ARG A 68 -3.71 -7.76 -3.26
C ARG A 68 -3.95 -8.25 -4.68
N SER A 69 -3.00 -9.03 -5.21
CA SER A 69 -3.05 -9.49 -6.62
C SER A 69 -4.35 -10.21 -6.96
N GLY A 70 -4.87 -11.04 -6.04
CA GLY A 70 -6.14 -11.75 -6.23
C GLY A 70 -7.35 -10.84 -6.36
N LEU A 71 -7.45 -9.78 -5.55
CA LEU A 71 -8.55 -8.80 -5.65
C LEU A 71 -8.45 -7.99 -6.94
N SER A 72 -7.22 -7.60 -7.30
CA SER A 72 -6.95 -6.81 -8.51
C SER A 72 -7.32 -7.58 -9.78
N ILE A 73 -6.82 -8.80 -9.96
CA ILE A 73 -7.03 -9.53 -11.23
C ILE A 73 -8.41 -10.18 -11.35
N LYS A 74 -9.00 -10.63 -10.23
CA LYS A 74 -10.29 -11.35 -10.26
C LYS A 74 -11.50 -10.42 -10.18
N HIS A 75 -11.35 -9.26 -9.54
CA HIS A 75 -12.47 -8.37 -9.25
C HIS A 75 -12.23 -6.91 -9.68
N GLY A 76 -11.05 -6.59 -10.21
CA GLY A 76 -10.70 -5.22 -10.61
C GLY A 76 -10.47 -4.27 -9.43
N LEU A 77 -10.42 -4.76 -8.19
CA LEU A 77 -10.28 -3.92 -7.02
C LEU A 77 -8.80 -3.59 -6.76
N CYS A 78 -8.46 -2.31 -6.92
CA CYS A 78 -7.09 -1.80 -6.95
C CYS A 78 -6.91 -0.63 -5.96
N MET A 79 -5.67 -0.22 -5.73
CA MET A 79 -5.36 1.00 -4.99
C MET A 79 -5.67 2.23 -5.86
N ALA A 80 -6.50 3.15 -5.36
CA ALA A 80 -6.86 4.36 -6.11
C ALA A 80 -5.67 5.33 -6.31
N ASN A 81 -4.66 5.24 -5.44
CA ASN A 81 -3.42 6.01 -5.49
C ASN A 81 -2.22 5.20 -6.05
N GLY A 82 -2.46 4.00 -6.60
CA GLY A 82 -1.41 3.10 -7.08
C GLY A 82 -0.67 2.39 -5.94
N VAL A 83 0.14 3.13 -5.17
CA VAL A 83 0.82 2.65 -3.96
C VAL A 83 0.59 3.64 -2.84
N GLY A 84 0.10 3.17 -1.69
CA GLY A 84 0.03 3.99 -0.49
C GLY A 84 1.41 4.17 0.11
N VAL A 85 1.90 5.41 0.21
CA VAL A 85 3.13 5.75 0.92
C VAL A 85 2.75 6.25 2.31
N VAL A 86 3.25 5.58 3.34
CA VAL A 86 3.03 5.94 4.75
C VAL A 86 4.35 6.39 5.36
N ASP A 87 4.40 7.66 5.72
CA ASP A 87 5.57 8.31 6.29
C ASP A 87 5.86 7.86 7.73
N SER A 88 7.13 7.93 8.11
CA SER A 88 7.58 7.46 9.43
C SER A 88 7.06 8.29 10.62
N ASP A 89 6.63 9.53 10.38
CA ASP A 89 6.06 10.45 11.36
C ASP A 89 4.53 10.47 11.32
N TYR A 90 3.90 9.73 10.40
CA TYR A 90 2.44 9.56 10.39
C TYR A 90 1.99 8.73 11.60
N ARG A 91 0.97 9.22 12.32
CA ARG A 91 0.35 8.54 13.48
C ARG A 91 -1.17 8.42 13.36
N GLY A 92 -1.72 8.82 12.22
CA GLY A 92 -3.14 8.64 11.93
C GLY A 92 -3.47 7.19 11.61
N GLU A 93 -4.76 6.94 11.38
CA GLU A 93 -5.22 5.63 10.94
C GLU A 93 -4.69 5.30 9.54
N LEU A 94 -4.24 4.06 9.35
CA LEU A 94 -4.02 3.49 8.03
C LEU A 94 -5.37 3.27 7.35
N LYS A 95 -5.63 4.03 6.30
CA LYS A 95 -6.81 3.84 5.45
C LYS A 95 -6.38 3.42 4.06
N VAL A 96 -7.16 2.55 3.44
CA VAL A 96 -6.87 1.97 2.13
C VAL A 96 -7.77 2.63 1.09
N PRO A 97 -7.27 3.59 0.30
CA PRO A 97 -8.03 4.16 -0.81
C PRO A 97 -8.11 3.12 -1.94
N MET A 98 -9.32 2.64 -2.23
CA MET A 98 -9.56 1.62 -3.24
C MET A 98 -10.39 2.17 -4.39
N VAL A 99 -10.19 1.61 -5.58
CA VAL A 99 -10.99 1.84 -6.77
C VAL A 99 -11.38 0.50 -7.37
N ASN A 100 -12.63 0.37 -7.81
CA ASN A 100 -13.06 -0.78 -8.61
C ASN A 100 -12.89 -0.44 -10.10
N LEU A 101 -11.91 -1.04 -10.76
CA LEU A 101 -11.68 -0.93 -12.21
C LEU A 101 -12.33 -2.08 -12.99
N GLY A 102 -13.04 -2.98 -12.31
CA GLY A 102 -13.81 -4.05 -12.91
C GLY A 102 -15.14 -3.55 -13.49
N ALA A 103 -15.80 -4.44 -14.24
CA ALA A 103 -17.12 -4.18 -14.82
C ALA A 103 -18.29 -4.49 -13.86
N GLU A 104 -18.02 -5.25 -12.79
CA GLU A 104 -19.02 -5.69 -11.82
C GLU A 104 -18.80 -4.99 -10.47
N ALA A 105 -19.88 -4.81 -9.72
CA ALA A 105 -19.79 -4.30 -8.34
C ALA A 105 -19.10 -5.33 -7.44
N TYR A 106 -18.26 -4.85 -6.52
CA TYR A 106 -17.60 -5.71 -5.52
C TYR A 106 -18.05 -5.32 -4.11
N THR A 107 -18.46 -6.28 -3.30
CA THR A 107 -18.86 -6.02 -1.90
C THR A 107 -17.76 -6.47 -0.96
N ILE A 108 -17.08 -5.49 -0.35
CA ILE A 108 -16.06 -5.71 0.69
C ILE A 108 -16.79 -6.09 1.98
N GLN A 109 -16.43 -7.24 2.55
CA GLN A 109 -16.99 -7.70 3.82
C GLN A 109 -16.22 -7.13 5.02
N PRO A 110 -16.88 -6.89 6.17
CA PRO A 110 -16.18 -6.58 7.42
C PRO A 110 -15.12 -7.64 7.75
N GLY A 111 -13.89 -7.20 8.05
CA GLY A 111 -12.75 -8.08 8.34
C GLY A 111 -12.06 -8.68 7.11
N GLU A 112 -12.52 -8.38 5.89
CA GLU A 112 -11.90 -8.86 4.66
C GLU A 112 -10.49 -8.27 4.48
N ARG A 113 -9.56 -9.09 3.98
CA ARG A 113 -8.20 -8.66 3.64
C ARG A 113 -8.21 -7.88 2.32
N VAL A 114 -8.05 -6.57 2.39
CA VAL A 114 -8.24 -5.66 1.24
C VAL A 114 -6.94 -5.15 0.63
N ALA A 115 -5.88 -5.03 1.42
CA ALA A 115 -4.57 -4.56 0.97
C ALA A 115 -3.46 -5.32 1.71
N GLN A 116 -2.20 -5.03 1.37
CA GLN A 116 -1.04 -5.59 2.05
C GLN A 116 0.02 -4.50 2.31
N LEU A 117 0.64 -4.56 3.48
CA LEU A 117 1.61 -3.60 4.01
C LEU A 117 3.02 -4.18 3.89
N CYS A 118 3.88 -3.52 3.11
CA CYS A 118 5.30 -3.81 3.01
C CYS A 118 6.11 -2.75 3.77
N ILE A 119 7.12 -3.17 4.52
CA ILE A 119 8.05 -2.24 5.19
C ILE A 119 9.37 -2.28 4.42
N ALA A 120 9.83 -1.12 3.96
CA ALA A 120 10.99 -0.99 3.10
C ALA A 120 11.95 0.11 3.59
N PRO A 121 13.26 -0.02 3.32
CA PRO A 121 14.17 1.10 3.50
C PRO A 121 13.87 2.21 2.48
N VAL A 122 14.10 3.46 2.86
CA VAL A 122 13.98 4.62 1.99
C VAL A 122 15.16 5.57 2.20
N TYR A 123 15.58 6.24 1.14
CA TYR A 123 16.61 7.28 1.18
C TYR A 123 15.97 8.66 1.21
N THR A 124 16.54 9.56 2.01
CA THR A 124 16.28 11.00 1.90
C THR A 124 17.35 11.61 1.00
N ALA A 125 16.97 12.07 -0.19
CA ALA A 125 17.92 12.66 -1.14
C ALA A 125 18.18 14.14 -0.82
N ALA A 126 19.44 14.56 -0.93
CA ALA A 126 19.81 15.97 -1.02
C ALA A 126 19.99 16.33 -2.50
N PHE A 127 19.00 17.02 -3.08
CA PHE A 127 19.04 17.39 -4.48
C PHE A 127 20.02 18.56 -4.71
N VAL A 128 20.91 18.42 -5.69
CA VAL A 128 21.90 19.44 -6.10
C VAL A 128 21.72 19.71 -7.59
N GLN A 129 21.61 20.98 -7.98
CA GLN A 129 21.52 21.39 -9.38
C GLN A 129 22.90 21.24 -10.05
N ALA A 130 22.91 20.76 -11.30
CA ALA A 130 24.11 20.63 -12.13
C ALA A 130 23.83 21.14 -13.55
N ASP A 131 24.87 21.65 -14.22
CA ASP A 131 24.77 22.13 -15.61
C ASP A 131 24.69 20.98 -16.63
N ALA A 132 25.19 19.79 -16.26
CA ALA A 132 25.13 18.57 -17.07
C ALA A 132 25.13 17.31 -16.17
N LEU A 133 24.67 16.19 -16.74
CA LEU A 133 24.74 14.85 -16.15
C LEU A 133 25.69 13.97 -16.97
N ASP A 134 26.27 12.95 -16.36
CA ASP A 134 27.12 11.98 -17.06
C ASP A 134 26.33 11.15 -18.09
N GLU A 135 27.00 10.77 -19.18
CA GLU A 135 26.40 9.91 -20.20
C GLU A 135 26.26 8.46 -19.71
N THR A 136 25.18 7.79 -20.12
CA THR A 136 24.97 6.37 -19.87
C THR A 136 24.53 5.67 -21.15
N VAL A 137 24.71 4.35 -21.20
CA VAL A 137 24.25 3.53 -22.35
C VAL A 137 22.75 3.72 -22.65
N ARG A 138 21.93 3.98 -21.63
CA ARG A 138 20.50 4.24 -21.79
C ARG A 138 20.19 5.65 -22.28
N GLY A 139 20.99 6.64 -21.90
CA GLY A 139 20.77 8.06 -22.20
C GLY A 139 19.35 8.51 -21.86
N GLU A 140 18.72 9.21 -22.81
CA GLU A 140 17.36 9.75 -22.69
C GLU A 140 16.25 8.73 -23.05
N GLY A 141 16.59 7.46 -23.31
CA GLY A 141 15.63 6.44 -23.74
C GLY A 141 14.61 6.05 -22.65
N GLY A 142 13.31 6.33 -22.89
CA GLY A 142 12.18 5.95 -22.04
C GLY A 142 10.98 5.40 -22.81
N PHE A 143 9.91 5.00 -22.10
CA PHE A 143 8.62 4.60 -22.68
C PHE A 143 8.67 3.52 -23.78
N GLY A 144 9.35 2.40 -23.51
CA GLY A 144 9.48 1.31 -24.49
C GLY A 144 10.64 1.49 -25.47
N SER A 145 11.63 2.34 -25.14
CA SER A 145 12.81 2.59 -25.96
C SER A 145 13.68 1.37 -26.28
N THR A 146 13.48 0.24 -25.56
CA THR A 146 14.19 -1.02 -25.80
C THR A 146 13.38 -2.06 -26.58
N GLY A 147 12.15 -1.74 -27.01
CA GLY A 147 11.29 -2.66 -27.79
C GLY A 147 9.82 -2.68 -27.35
N LYS A 148 9.02 -3.49 -28.07
CA LYS A 148 7.64 -3.87 -27.71
C LYS A 148 7.62 -5.15 -26.88
#